data_AF-A0A7X9IHI5-F1
#
_entry.id   AF-A0A7X9IHI5-F1
#
_cell.length_a   1.000
_cell.length_b   1.000
_cell.length_c   1.000
_cell.angle_alpha   90.00
_cell.angle_beta   90.00
_cell.angle_gamma   90.00
#
_symmetry.space_group_name_H-M   'P 1'
#
loop_
_entity.id
_entity.type
_entity.pdbx_description
1 polymer ?
#
loop_
_entity_poly.entity_id
_entity_poly.type
_entity_poly.pdbx_seq_one_letter_code
_entity_poly.pdbx_strand_id
1 'polypeptide(L)'
;MDIRYPVVLEPESGGGFFVRFPDFDDIFTEGATRDEALCNAVEALSGMLAFKLENGHPVPRPASVSPGADAVAPDAKVQAALLVRFARGERSLAEVARALGTSWPSARRLEDPSHWPSLKSLDRAAAVMGKKLV
;
A
#
# COMPACT_ATOMS: atom_id res chain seq x y z
N MET A 1 8.91 8.37 0.61
CA MET A 1 8.13 7.75 1.70
C MET A 1 7.78 6.36 1.22
N ASP A 2 8.05 5.34 2.02
CA ASP A 2 7.74 3.94 1.71
C ASP A 2 6.71 3.47 2.76
N ILE A 3 5.63 2.82 2.32
CA ILE A 3 4.61 2.22 3.19
C ILE A 3 4.96 0.75 3.35
N ARG A 4 5.44 0.39 4.54
CA ARG A 4 5.75 -1.00 4.89
C ARG A 4 4.85 -1.47 6.01
N TYR A 5 4.23 -2.62 5.82
CA TYR A 5 3.46 -3.28 6.86
C TYR A 5 4.34 -4.33 7.56
N PRO A 6 4.36 -4.35 8.91
CA PRO A 6 5.05 -5.40 9.65
C PRO A 6 4.48 -6.77 9.28
N VAL A 7 5.36 -7.76 9.23
CA VAL A 7 5.00 -9.14 8.92
C VAL A 7 5.56 -10.06 10.00
N VAL A 8 4.77 -11.06 10.38
CA VAL A 8 5.18 -12.10 11.32
C VAL A 8 5.33 -13.40 10.55
N LEU A 9 6.52 -13.99 10.64
CA LEU A 9 6.82 -15.30 10.08
C LEU A 9 6.87 -16.31 11.22
N GLU A 10 5.99 -17.31 11.16
CA GLU A 10 5.87 -18.37 12.15
C GLU A 10 6.38 -19.67 11.52
N PRO A 11 7.51 -20.23 12.00
CA PRO A 11 8.01 -21.52 11.51
C PRO A 11 6.99 -22.62 11.79
N GLU A 12 6.70 -23.43 10.77
CA GLU A 12 5.74 -24.53 10.91
C GLU A 12 6.44 -25.86 11.20
N SER A 13 5.75 -26.78 11.88
CA SER A 13 6.32 -28.07 12.29
C SER A 13 6.74 -28.96 11.11
N GLY A 14 6.14 -28.77 9.93
CA GLY A 14 6.46 -29.48 8.69
C GLY A 14 7.63 -28.87 7.90
N GLY A 15 8.25 -27.80 8.42
CA GLY A 15 9.11 -26.92 7.64
C GLY A 15 8.31 -25.81 6.95
N GLY A 16 9.00 -24.79 6.44
CA GLY A 16 8.36 -23.59 5.91
C GLY A 16 7.94 -22.59 6.98
N PHE A 17 7.23 -21.55 6.52
CA PHE A 17 6.81 -20.42 7.33
C PHE A 17 5.37 -20.03 6.97
N PHE A 18 4.52 -19.95 7.99
CA PHE A 18 3.25 -19.26 7.91
C PHE A 18 3.47 -17.76 8.08
N VAL A 19 2.73 -16.95 7.33
CA VAL A 19 2.89 -15.50 7.28
C VAL A 19 1.57 -14.82 7.59
N ARG A 20 1.62 -13.86 8.50
CA ARG A 20 0.49 -12.99 8.84
C ARG A 20 0.92 -11.54 9.03
N PHE A 21 -0.05 -10.63 8.92
CA PHE A 21 0.15 -9.20 9.13
C PHE A 21 -0.57 -8.74 10.39
N PRO A 22 0.10 -8.15 11.40
CA PRO A 22 -0.55 -7.65 12.61
C PRO A 22 -1.63 -6.58 12.35
N ASP A 23 -1.51 -5.85 11.24
CA ASP A 23 -2.47 -4.82 10.84
C ASP A 23 -3.73 -5.38 10.13
N PHE A 24 -3.75 -6.68 9.81
CA PHE A 24 -4.81 -7.31 9.03
C PHE A 24 -5.16 -8.71 9.52
N ASP A 25 -6.40 -8.90 9.95
CA ASP A 25 -6.94 -10.21 10.33
C ASP A 25 -7.28 -11.11 9.13
N ASP A 26 -7.20 -10.59 7.90
CA ASP A 26 -7.66 -11.24 6.67
C ASP A 26 -6.58 -11.47 5.61
N ILE A 27 -5.30 -11.25 5.95
CA ILE A 27 -4.19 -11.43 5.02
C ILE A 27 -3.21 -12.47 5.58
N PHE A 28 -3.13 -13.60 4.88
CA PHE A 28 -2.27 -14.72 5.22
C PHE A 28 -1.61 -15.29 3.97
N THR A 29 -0.43 -15.88 4.15
CA THR A 29 0.25 -16.66 3.12
C THR A 29 1.27 -17.59 3.78
N GLU A 30 2.02 -18.33 2.97
CA GLU A 30 3.03 -19.28 3.43
C GLU A 30 4.19 -19.36 2.42
N GLY A 31 5.31 -19.95 2.81
CA GLY A 31 6.42 -20.25 1.91
C GLY A 31 7.36 -21.30 2.49
N ALA A 32 8.00 -22.10 1.65
CA ALA A 32 8.90 -23.17 2.10
C ALA A 32 10.22 -22.63 2.66
N THR A 33 10.62 -21.43 2.23
CA THR A 33 11.78 -20.70 2.76
C THR A 33 11.37 -19.31 3.25
N ARG A 34 12.23 -18.68 4.06
CA ARG A 34 12.00 -17.32 4.54
C ARG A 34 11.85 -16.32 3.39
N ASP A 35 12.70 -16.43 2.37
CA ASP A 35 12.69 -15.51 1.23
C ASP A 35 11.44 -15.70 0.37
N GLU A 36 11.03 -16.95 0.15
CA GLU A 36 9.77 -17.27 -0.53
C GLU A 36 8.56 -16.75 0.26
N ALA A 37 8.53 -16.97 1.57
CA ALA A 37 7.46 -16.51 2.44
C ALA A 37 7.32 -14.97 2.40
N LEU A 38 8.43 -14.24 2.39
CA LEU A 38 8.42 -12.78 2.22
C LEU A 38 8.00 -12.34 0.81
N CYS A 39 8.40 -13.07 -0.23
CA CYS A 39 7.96 -12.81 -1.59
C CYS A 39 6.43 -12.96 -1.71
N ASN A 40 5.90 -14.07 -1.20
CA ASN A 40 4.47 -14.35 -1.17
C ASN A 40 3.73 -13.33 -0.30
N ALA A 41 4.36 -12.84 0.78
CA ALA A 41 3.80 -11.78 1.63
C ALA A 41 3.55 -10.49 0.84
N VAL A 42 4.51 -10.08 -0.02
CA VAL A 42 4.35 -8.92 -0.90
C VAL A 42 3.16 -9.10 -1.84
N GLU A 43 3.02 -10.28 -2.46
CA GLU A 43 1.91 -10.57 -3.37
C GLU A 43 0.55 -10.55 -2.66
N ALA A 44 0.43 -11.26 -1.54
CA ALA A 44 -0.79 -11.32 -0.74
C ALA A 44 -1.21 -9.93 -0.23
N LEU A 45 -0.25 -9.16 0.29
CA LEU A 45 -0.48 -7.80 0.75
C LEU A 45 -0.94 -6.90 -0.40
N SER A 46 -0.26 -6.96 -1.56
CA SER A 46 -0.59 -6.12 -2.73
C SER A 46 -2.00 -6.40 -3.24
N GLY A 47 -2.37 -7.68 -3.40
CA GLY A 47 -3.69 -8.08 -3.85
C GLY A 47 -4.80 -7.63 -2.90
N MET A 48 -4.62 -7.83 -1.59
CA MET A 48 -5.62 -7.48 -0.59
C MET A 48 -5.76 -5.96 -0.40
N LEU A 49 -4.66 -5.21 -0.46
CA LEU A 49 -4.71 -3.75 -0.43
C LEU A 49 -5.36 -3.17 -1.69
N ALA A 50 -5.08 -3.72 -2.87
CA ALA A 50 -5.74 -3.35 -4.11
C ALA A 50 -7.25 -3.60 -4.01
N PHE A 51 -7.65 -4.80 -3.58
CA PHE A 51 -9.06 -5.14 -3.36
C PHE A 51 -9.75 -4.15 -2.40
N LYS A 52 -9.12 -3.85 -1.25
CA LYS A 52 -9.68 -2.91 -0.28
C LYS A 52 -9.82 -1.50 -0.88
N LEU A 53 -8.83 -1.02 -1.63
CA LEU A 53 -8.90 0.28 -2.33
C LEU A 53 -10.02 0.35 -3.36
N GLU A 54 -10.15 -0.67 -4.22
CA GLU A 54 -11.15 -0.74 -5.29
C GLU A 54 -12.58 -0.77 -4.72
N ASN A 55 -12.77 -1.48 -3.62
CA ASN A 55 -14.08 -1.64 -2.96
C ASN A 55 -14.35 -0.56 -1.89
N GLY A 56 -13.46 0.43 -1.75
CA GLY A 56 -13.63 1.52 -0.79
C GLY A 56 -13.56 1.10 0.67
N HIS A 57 -13.00 -0.08 0.97
CA HIS A 57 -12.78 -0.54 2.32
C HIS A 57 -11.71 0.32 3.02
N PRO A 58 -11.78 0.45 4.35
CA PRO A 58 -10.72 1.11 5.11
C PRO A 58 -9.41 0.32 4.98
N VAL A 59 -8.32 1.07 4.82
CA VAL A 59 -6.96 0.53 4.85
C VAL A 59 -6.25 1.17 6.05
N PRO A 60 -5.87 0.39 7.07
CA PRO A 60 -5.14 0.91 8.22
C PRO A 60 -3.78 1.45 7.78
N ARG A 61 -3.28 2.48 8.45
CA ARG A 61 -1.87 2.85 8.32
C ARG A 61 -1.02 1.76 8.96
N PRO A 62 0.17 1.46 8.43
CA PRO A 62 1.03 0.44 9.02
C PRO A 62 1.39 0.78 10.46
N ALA A 63 1.38 -0.23 11.33
CA ALA A 63 1.90 -0.09 12.68
C ALA A 63 3.41 0.22 12.66
N SER A 64 3.91 0.74 13.78
CA SER A 64 5.36 0.97 13.94
C SER A 64 6.10 -0.37 13.88
N VAL A 65 7.07 -0.46 12.97
CA VAL A 65 7.93 -1.63 12.83
C VAL A 65 9.02 -1.55 13.91
N SER A 66 9.03 -2.53 14.83
CA SER A 66 10.10 -2.63 15.83
C SER A 66 11.46 -2.84 15.17
N PRO A 67 12.56 -2.31 15.71
CA PRO A 67 13.90 -2.57 15.18
C PRO A 67 14.16 -4.07 15.05
N GLY A 68 14.51 -4.53 13.84
CA GLY A 68 14.78 -5.94 13.55
C GLY A 68 13.55 -6.78 13.19
N ALA A 69 12.33 -6.22 13.23
CA ALA A 69 11.15 -6.89 12.70
C ALA A 69 11.11 -6.82 11.17
N ASP A 70 10.59 -7.88 10.56
CA ASP A 70 10.32 -7.89 9.13
C ASP A 70 9.15 -6.98 8.79
N ALA A 71 9.26 -6.30 7.65
CA ALA A 71 8.18 -5.52 7.08
C ALA A 71 8.29 -5.53 5.56
N VAL A 72 7.15 -5.62 4.89
CA VAL A 72 7.07 -5.65 3.43
C VAL A 72 6.25 -4.47 2.91
N ALA A 73 6.68 -3.93 1.77
CA ALA A 73 5.91 -2.95 1.02
C ALA A 73 5.04 -3.69 0.00
N PRO A 74 3.83 -3.18 -0.32
CA PRO A 74 3.11 -3.68 -1.49
C PRO A 74 3.83 -3.26 -2.77
N ASP A 75 3.37 -3.79 -3.90
CA ASP A 75 3.88 -3.43 -5.22
C ASP A 75 3.82 -1.91 -5.47
N ALA A 76 4.60 -1.45 -6.44
CA ALA A 76 4.76 -0.03 -6.71
C ALA A 76 3.45 0.71 -7.03
N LYS A 77 2.49 0.05 -7.71
CA LYS A 77 1.21 0.68 -8.07
C LYS A 77 0.32 0.87 -6.85
N VAL A 78 0.16 -0.21 -6.09
CA VAL A 78 -0.64 -0.21 -4.87
C VAL A 78 -0.04 0.75 -3.86
N GLN A 79 1.29 0.75 -3.71
CA GLN A 79 2.00 1.69 -2.86
C GLN A 79 1.78 3.16 -3.29
N ALA A 80 1.83 3.46 -4.60
CA ALA A 80 1.58 4.80 -5.09
C ALA A 80 0.13 5.25 -4.78
N ALA A 81 -0.86 4.39 -5.05
CA ALA A 81 -2.27 4.67 -4.75
C ALA A 81 -2.51 4.92 -3.26
N LEU A 82 -1.88 4.10 -2.39
CA LEU A 82 -1.97 4.27 -0.94
C LEU A 82 -1.31 5.56 -0.46
N LEU A 83 -0.12 5.89 -0.96
CA LEU A 83 0.57 7.14 -0.63
C LEU A 83 -0.30 8.36 -0.99
N VAL A 84 -0.91 8.35 -2.17
CA VAL A 84 -1.84 9.41 -2.59
C VAL A 84 -3.06 9.46 -1.67
N ARG A 85 -3.72 8.33 -1.41
CA ARG A 85 -4.90 8.27 -0.52
C ARG A 85 -4.58 8.77 0.89
N PHE A 86 -3.47 8.31 1.45
CA PHE A 86 -3.02 8.71 2.78
C PHE A 86 -2.57 10.17 2.84
N ALA A 87 -2.00 10.71 1.77
CA ALA A 87 -1.65 12.12 1.69
C ALA A 87 -2.89 13.00 1.49
N ARG A 88 -3.90 12.54 0.72
CA ARG A 88 -5.19 13.22 0.58
C ARG A 88 -5.87 13.39 1.93
N GLY A 89 -5.88 12.34 2.75
CA GLY A 89 -6.55 12.34 4.05
C GLY A 89 -8.05 12.57 3.90
N GLU A 90 -8.59 13.51 4.66
CA GLU A 90 -10.03 13.81 4.66
C GLU A 90 -10.48 14.70 3.49
N ARG A 91 -9.54 15.27 2.73
CA ARG A 91 -9.87 16.11 1.56
C ARG A 91 -10.68 15.31 0.54
N SER A 92 -11.70 15.93 -0.03
CA SER A 92 -12.50 15.32 -1.08
C SER A 92 -11.70 15.19 -2.39
N LEU A 93 -12.06 14.21 -3.22
CA LEU A 93 -11.49 14.10 -4.58
C LEU A 93 -11.75 15.35 -5.43
N ALA A 94 -12.85 16.07 -5.17
CA ALA A 94 -13.17 17.33 -5.86
C ALA A 94 -12.21 18.47 -5.46
N GLU A 95 -11.77 18.54 -4.21
CA GLU A 95 -10.76 19.51 -3.77
C GLU A 95 -9.40 19.17 -4.37
N VAL A 96 -9.02 17.88 -4.37
CA VAL A 96 -7.77 17.42 -4.98
C VAL A 96 -7.75 17.71 -6.48
N ALA A 97 -8.85 17.43 -7.19
CA ALA A 97 -8.97 17.72 -8.62
C ALA A 97 -8.81 19.22 -8.92
N ARG A 98 -9.47 20.08 -8.13
CA ARG A 98 -9.34 21.55 -8.24
C ARG A 98 -7.91 22.02 -8.02
N ALA A 99 -7.26 21.54 -6.96
CA ALA A 99 -5.90 21.93 -6.63
C ALA A 99 -4.87 21.41 -7.66
N LEU A 100 -5.13 20.26 -8.29
CA LEU A 100 -4.32 19.74 -9.40
C LEU A 100 -4.59 20.41 -10.74
N GLY A 101 -5.68 21.19 -10.86
CA GLY A 101 -6.14 21.73 -12.14
C GLY A 101 -6.53 20.63 -13.13
N THR A 102 -7.15 19.55 -12.65
CA THR A 102 -7.53 18.38 -13.47
C THR A 102 -8.99 17.98 -13.26
N SER A 103 -9.48 17.03 -14.06
CA SER A 103 -10.85 16.51 -13.92
C SER A 103 -10.99 15.54 -12.75
N TRP A 104 -12.19 15.42 -12.20
CA TRP A 104 -12.48 14.48 -11.10
C TRP A 104 -12.05 13.03 -11.43
N PRO A 105 -12.33 12.45 -12.62
CA PRO A 105 -11.86 11.10 -12.95
C PRO A 105 -10.34 10.98 -12.96
N SER A 106 -9.62 12.03 -13.37
CA SER A 106 -8.16 12.04 -13.38
C SER A 106 -7.58 12.07 -11.98
N ALA A 107 -8.19 12.81 -11.06
CA ALA A 107 -7.82 12.79 -9.65
C ALA A 107 -8.12 11.43 -8.99
N ARG A 108 -9.29 10.84 -9.27
CA ARG A 108 -9.67 9.51 -8.76
C ARG A 108 -8.69 8.42 -9.18
N ARG A 109 -8.22 8.44 -10.44
CA ARG A 109 -7.24 7.46 -10.95
C ARG A 109 -5.90 7.47 -10.22
N LEU A 110 -5.56 8.53 -9.48
CA LEU A 110 -4.35 8.55 -8.66
C LEU A 110 -4.44 7.63 -7.43
N GLU A 111 -5.65 7.23 -7.03
CA GLU A 111 -5.91 6.28 -5.94
C GLU A 111 -6.38 4.90 -6.44
N ASP A 112 -6.31 4.68 -7.76
CA ASP A 112 -6.69 3.42 -8.37
C ASP A 112 -5.47 2.48 -8.39
N PRO A 113 -5.49 1.36 -7.65
CA PRO A 113 -4.36 0.42 -7.58
C PRO A 113 -4.12 -0.34 -8.89
N SER A 114 -5.09 -0.34 -9.81
CA SER A 114 -4.97 -0.93 -11.14
C SER A 114 -4.38 0.03 -12.17
N HIS A 115 -4.23 1.32 -11.83
CA HIS A 115 -3.68 2.35 -12.70
C HIS A 115 -2.17 2.56 -12.49
N TRP A 116 -1.41 2.77 -13.58
CA TRP A 116 -0.02 3.20 -13.54
C TRP A 116 0.08 4.73 -13.70
N PRO A 117 0.20 5.50 -12.60
CA PRO A 117 0.40 6.93 -12.70
C PRO A 117 1.82 7.25 -13.19
N SER A 118 1.95 8.29 -14.02
CA SER A 118 3.27 8.80 -14.40
C SER A 118 3.97 9.46 -13.21
N LEU A 119 5.31 9.46 -13.20
CA LEU A 119 6.11 10.16 -12.18
C LEU A 119 5.73 11.65 -12.09
N LYS A 120 5.49 12.30 -13.24
CA LYS A 120 5.04 13.69 -13.30
C LYS A 120 3.68 13.88 -12.62
N SER A 121 2.78 12.92 -12.76
CA SER A 121 1.47 12.96 -12.08
C SER A 121 1.61 12.80 -10.57
N LEU A 122 2.44 11.86 -10.13
CA LEU A 122 2.71 11.61 -8.71
C LEU A 122 3.40 12.81 -8.04
N ASP A 123 4.39 13.42 -8.70
CA ASP A 123 5.08 14.60 -8.18
C ASP A 123 4.13 15.79 -7.98
N ARG A 124 3.26 16.06 -8.96
CA ARG A 124 2.21 17.09 -8.83
C ARG A 124 1.21 16.77 -7.72
N ALA A 125 0.79 15.51 -7.60
CA ALA A 125 -0.09 15.06 -6.53
C ALA A 125 0.55 15.28 -5.15
N ALA A 126 1.81 14.87 -4.98
CA ALA A 126 2.57 15.09 -3.76
C ALA A 126 2.66 16.58 -3.42
N ALA A 127 3.03 17.44 -4.38
CA ALA A 127 3.18 18.88 -4.18
C ALA A 127 1.88 19.55 -3.70
N VAL A 128 0.74 19.26 -4.35
CA VAL A 128 -0.59 19.74 -3.95
C VAL A 128 -0.97 19.26 -2.54
N MET A 129 -0.43 18.13 -2.11
CA MET A 129 -0.66 17.56 -0.81
C MET A 129 0.37 17.99 0.26
N GLY A 130 1.26 18.94 -0.06
CA GLY A 130 2.32 19.41 0.85
C GLY A 130 3.39 18.34 1.11
N LYS A 131 3.56 17.41 0.17
CA LYS A 131 4.55 16.33 0.19
C LYS A 131 5.53 16.51 -0.96
N LYS A 132 6.62 15.73 -0.93
CA LYS A 132 7.63 15.69 -1.98
C LYS A 132 7.81 14.24 -2.44
N LEU A 133 7.85 14.02 -3.75
CA LEU A 133 8.30 12.74 -4.30
C LEU A 133 9.82 12.66 -4.15
N VAL A 134 10.32 11.59 -3.53
CA VAL A 134 11.73 11.36 -3.23
C VAL A 134 12.19 10.03 -3.79
#